data_AF-A0A1C3HMW1-F1
#
_entry.id   AF-A0A1C3HMW1-F1
#
_cell.length_a   1.000
_cell.length_b   1.000
_cell.length_c   1.000
_cell.angle_alpha   90.00
_cell.angle_beta   90.00
_cell.angle_gamma   90.00
#
_symmetry.space_group_name_H-M   'P 1'
#
loop_
_entity.id
_entity.type
_entity.pdbx_description
1 polymer ?
#
loop_
_entity_poly.entity_id
_entity_poly.type
_entity_poly.pdbx_seq_one_letter_code
_entity_poly.pdbx_strand_id
1 'polypeptide(L)' 'MAESFVKTMKRDYISVMPRPDARTAVQNLAMAFEHYNEWHPHNALGYRSPREYLRRRQA' A
#
# COMPACT_ATOMS: atom_id res chain seq x y z
N MET A 1 12.46 -4.59 4.35
CA MET A 1 11.51 -4.06 3.33
C MET A 1 10.20 -4.83 3.34
N ALA A 2 10.22 -6.18 3.32
CA ALA A 2 9.00 -6.97 3.46
C ALA A 2 8.30 -6.78 4.82
N GLU A 3 9.06 -6.75 5.93
CA GLU A 3 8.50 -6.57 7.27
C GLU A 3 7.81 -5.21 7.46
N SER A 4 8.45 -4.12 7.02
CA SER A 4 7.87 -2.77 7.09
C SER A 4 6.60 -2.66 6.25
N PHE A 5 6.61 -3.27 5.06
CA PHE A 5 5.42 -3.36 4.21
C PHE A 5 4.26 -4.08 4.91
N VAL A 6 4.50 -5.29 5.43
CA VAL A 6 3.46 -6.08 6.12
C VAL A 6 2.94 -5.33 7.35
N LYS A 7 3.83 -4.67 8.10
CA LYS A 7 3.44 -3.86 9.27
C LYS A 7 2.52 -2.70 8.87
N THR A 8 2.87 -1.93 7.85
CA THR A 8 2.04 -0.84 7.33
C THR A 8 0.70 -1.37 6.79
N MET A 9 0.71 -2.42 5.96
CA MET A 9 -0.51 -3.00 5.40
C MET A 9 -1.47 -3.46 6.49
N LYS A 10 -0.97 -4.15 7.52
CA LYS A 10 -1.79 -4.61 8.64
C LYS A 10 -2.31 -3.43 9.49
N ARG A 11 -1.42 -2.50 9.86
CA ARG A 11 -1.73 -1.42 10.80
C ARG A 11 -2.61 -0.33 10.20
N ASP A 12 -2.31 0.12 8.99
CA ASP A 12 -2.89 1.36 8.42
C ASP A 12 -4.02 1.09 7.44
N TYR A 13 -4.07 -0.12 6.85
CA TYR A 13 -5.09 -0.48 5.86
C TYR A 13 -6.03 -1.55 6.41
N ILE A 14 -5.51 -2.75 6.71
CA ILE A 14 -6.37 -3.90 7.03
C ILE A 14 -7.10 -3.72 8.36
N SER A 15 -6.49 -3.09 9.37
CA SER A 15 -7.11 -2.86 10.68
C SER A 15 -8.34 -1.94 10.61
N VAL A 16 -8.34 -0.97 9.69
CA VAL A 16 -9.39 0.05 9.52
C VAL A 16 -10.35 -0.27 8.37
N MET A 17 -10.07 -1.33 7.61
CA MET A 17 -10.84 -1.71 6.44
C MET A 17 -12.19 -2.34 6.82
N PRO A 18 -13.33 -1.82 6.32
CA PRO A 18 -14.61 -2.48 6.48
C PRO A 18 -14.61 -3.80 5.70
N ARG A 19 -15.09 -4.88 6.33
CA ARG A 19 -15.07 -6.24 5.75
C ARG A 19 -16.36 -6.97 6.08
N PRO A 20 -17.53 -6.50 5.59
CA PRO A 20 -18.82 -7.10 5.88
C PRO A 20 -18.96 -8.52 5.30
N ASP A 21 -18.25 -8.82 4.21
CA ASP A 21 -18.23 -10.12 3.56
C ASP A 21 -16.90 -10.35 2.82
N ALA A 22 -16.67 -11.59 2.39
CA ALA A 22 -15.41 -12.00 1.75
C ALA A 22 -15.15 -11.27 0.42
N ARG A 23 -16.19 -11.02 -0.39
CA ARG A 23 -16.04 -10.33 -1.68
C ARG A 23 -15.60 -8.88 -1.45
N THR A 24 -16.26 -8.19 -0.53
CA THR A 24 -15.89 -6.83 -0.15
C THR A 24 -14.50 -6.77 0.46
N ALA A 25 -14.11 -7.74 1.29
CA ALA A 25 -12.77 -7.81 1.86
C ALA A 25 -11.67 -7.93 0.79
N VAL A 26 -11.88 -8.75 -0.25
CA VAL A 26 -10.94 -8.90 -1.36
C VAL A 26 -10.85 -7.61 -2.19
N GLN A 27 -11.99 -6.97 -2.47
CA GLN A 27 -12.01 -5.69 -3.19
C GLN A 27 -11.27 -4.59 -2.43
N ASN A 28 -11.51 -4.49 -1.12
CA ASN A 28 -10.84 -3.50 -0.30
C ASN A 28 -9.34 -3.78 -0.17
N LEU A 29 -8.92 -5.05 -0.15
CA LEU A 29 -7.50 -5.42 -0.18
C LEU A 29 -6.81 -4.96 -1.47
N ALA A 30 -7.46 -5.14 -2.63
CA ALA A 30 -6.96 -4.62 -3.89
C ALA A 30 -6.81 -3.10 -3.86
N MET A 31 -7.81 -2.38 -3.33
CA MET A 31 -7.74 -0.92 -3.17
C MET A 31 -6.61 -0.49 -2.22
N ALA A 32 -6.36 -1.24 -1.14
CA ALA A 32 -5.26 -0.94 -0.23
C ALA A 32 -3.90 -1.08 -0.91
N PHE A 33 -3.70 -2.11 -1.74
CA PHE A 33 -2.46 -2.24 -2.52
C PHE A 33 -2.30 -1.11 -3.54
N GLU A 34 -3.36 -0.73 -4.26
CA GLU A 34 -3.33 0.38 -5.20
C GLU A 34 -2.96 1.69 -4.49
N HIS A 35 -3.61 1.98 -3.36
CA HIS A 35 -3.32 3.18 -2.58
C HIS A 35 -1.89 3.17 -2.04
N TYR A 36 -1.43 2.03 -1.50
CA TYR A 36 -0.05 1.90 -1.04
C TYR A 36 0.96 2.18 -2.16
N ASN A 37 0.75 1.58 -3.34
CA ASN A 37 1.66 1.70 -4.46
C ASN A 37 1.68 3.11 -5.07
N GLU A 38 0.54 3.81 -5.08
CA GLU A 38 0.43 5.13 -5.69
C GLU A 38 0.80 6.27 -4.73
N TRP A 39 0.42 6.19 -3.46
CA TRP A 39 0.44 7.35 -2.56
C TRP A 39 1.28 7.17 -1.28
N HIS A 40 1.60 5.95 -0.86
CA HIS A 40 2.23 5.76 0.45
C HIS A 40 3.70 6.18 0.43
N PRO A 41 4.12 7.18 1.23
CA PRO A 41 5.49 7.66 1.23
C PRO A 41 6.42 6.68 1.92
N HIS A 42 7.55 6.36 1.29
CA HIS A 42 8.52 5.41 1.85
C HIS A 42 9.87 6.09 2.06
N ASN A 43 10.40 6.08 3.29
CA ASN A 43 11.64 6.76 3.66
C ASN A 43 12.84 6.31 2.81
N ALA A 44 13.00 5.00 2.59
CA ALA A 44 14.06 4.43 1.75
C ALA A 44 13.93 4.79 0.26
N LEU A 45 12.75 5.26 -0.17
CA LEU A 45 12.51 5.75 -1.54
C LEU A 45 12.60 7.29 -1.62
N GLY A 46 13.12 7.95 -0.58
CA GLY A 46 13.17 9.41 -0.50
C GLY A 46 11.79 10.03 -0.32
N TYR A 47 10.93 9.38 0.47
CA TYR A 47 9.52 9.76 0.72
C TYR A 47 8.62 9.74 -0.52
N ARG A 48 9.05 9.05 -1.58
CA ARG A 48 8.23 8.79 -2.77
C ARG A 48 7.38 7.54 -2.56
N SER A 49 6.27 7.45 -3.30
CA SER A 49 5.53 6.20 -3.41
C SER A 49 6.27 5.18 -4.27
N PRO A 50 5.96 3.87 -4.14
CA PRO A 50 6.56 2.83 -4.96
C PRO A 50 6.46 3.12 -6.47
N ARG A 51 5.28 3.52 -6.97
CA ARG A 51 5.11 3.84 -8.39
C ARG A 51 5.84 5.11 -8.80
N GLU A 52 5.83 6.14 -7.96
CA GLU A 52 6.57 7.36 -8.26
C GLU A 52 8.08 7.09 -8.36
N TYR A 53 8.62 6.29 -7.44
CA TYR A 53 10.01 5.88 -7.47
C TYR A 53 10.35 5.13 -8.76
N LEU A 54 9.49 4.20 -9.20
CA LEU A 54 9.66 3.46 -10.45
C LEU A 54 9.61 4.37 -11.68
N ARG A 55 8.62 5.27 -11.77
CA ARG A 55 8.49 6.23 -12.87
C ARG A 55 9.74 7.09 -13.02
N ARG A 56 10.32 7.55 -11.89
CA ARG A 56 11.54 8.38 -11.89
C ARG A 56 12.83 7.61 -12.12
N ARG A 57 12.84 6.28 -11.98
CA ARG A 57 14.03 5.44 -12.28
C ARG A 57 14.11 5.02 -13.74
N GLN A 58 13.01 5.13 -14.47
CA GLN A 58 12.91 4.78 -15.89
C GLN A 58 13.04 6.00 -16.82
N ALA A 59 13.13 7.20 -16.25
CA ALA A 59 13.43 8.45 -16.93
C ALA A 59 14.93 8.76 -16.83
#